data_AF-A0A2T1EFV0-F1
#
_entry.id   AF-A0A2T1EFV0-F1
#
_cell.length_a   1.000
_cell.length_b   1.000
_cell.length_c   1.000
_cell.angle_alpha   90.00
_cell.angle_beta   90.00
_cell.angle_gamma   90.00
#
_symmetry.space_group_name_H-M   'P 1'
#
loop_
_entity.id
_entity.type
_entity.pdbx_description
1 polymer ?
#
loop_
_entity_poly.entity_id
_entity_poly.type
_entity_poly.pdbx_seq_one_letter_code
_entity_poly.pdbx_strand_id
1 'polypeptide(L)'
;MTAVDPIESFISKGGSVVGQAEPPQTSAKQDQEEEIQSLRLRVPTALLTRVDAVVQNRPLKTSRHYWILEAMLSYLEREESGL
;
A
#
# COMPACT_ATOMS: atom_id res chain seq x y z
N MET A 1 -28.19 -9.23 41.03
CA MET A 1 -27.79 -8.30 39.95
C MET A 1 -26.30 -8.05 40.10
N THR A 2 -25.48 -8.97 39.57
CA THR A 2 -24.02 -8.85 39.59
C THR A 2 -23.57 -8.26 38.26
N ALA A 3 -22.95 -7.08 38.33
CA ALA A 3 -22.37 -6.42 37.18
C ALA A 3 -21.28 -7.31 36.59
N VAL A 4 -21.41 -7.65 35.31
CA VAL A 4 -20.44 -8.45 34.58
C VAL A 4 -19.29 -7.53 34.19
N ASP A 5 -18.08 -7.87 34.63
CA ASP A 5 -16.89 -7.05 34.41
C ASP A 5 -16.58 -6.94 32.91
N PRO A 6 -16.25 -5.74 32.40
CA PRO A 6 -16.04 -5.51 30.97
C PRO A 6 -14.93 -6.40 30.38
N ILE A 7 -14.02 -6.88 31.20
CA ILE A 7 -12.89 -7.75 30.83
C ILE A 7 -13.36 -9.16 30.44
N GLU A 8 -14.38 -9.73 31.09
CA GLU A 8 -14.95 -11.03 30.69
C GLU A 8 -15.56 -10.97 29.28
N SER A 9 -16.16 -9.82 28.92
CA SER A 9 -16.73 -9.61 27.59
C SER A 9 -15.68 -9.60 26.47
N PHE A 10 -14.43 -9.24 26.78
CA PHE A 10 -13.32 -9.25 25.83
C PHE A 10 -12.69 -10.64 25.67
N ILE A 11 -12.65 -11.45 26.74
CA ILE A 11 -12.03 -12.78 26.72
C ILE A 11 -12.91 -13.81 25.98
N SER A 12 -14.24 -13.64 26.00
CA SER A 12 -15.18 -14.50 25.27
C SER A 12 -15.04 -14.43 23.73
N LYS A 13 -14.28 -13.45 23.20
CA LYS A 13 -13.96 -13.33 21.76
C LYS A 13 -12.70 -14.09 21.35
N GLY A 14 -12.23 -15.05 22.15
CA GLY A 14 -11.18 -15.98 21.80
C GLY A 14 -11.69 -17.17 21.00
N GLY A 15 -11.61 -17.10 19.67
CA GLY A 15 -11.72 -18.26 18.77
C GLY A 15 -12.99 -18.31 17.93
N SER A 16 -12.95 -17.71 16.74
CA SER A 16 -13.88 -18.08 15.67
C SER A 16 -13.11 -18.74 14.53
N VAL A 17 -13.50 -19.98 14.28
CA VAL A 17 -12.96 -20.91 13.30
C VAL A 17 -13.35 -20.42 11.89
N VAL A 18 -12.41 -20.60 10.95
CA VAL A 18 -12.61 -20.46 9.51
C VAL A 18 -13.75 -21.36 9.04
N GLY A 19 -14.76 -20.77 8.39
CA GLY A 19 -15.68 -21.53 7.56
C GLY A 19 -17.05 -20.91 7.32
N GLN A 20 -17.24 -20.45 6.09
CA GLN A 20 -18.51 -20.40 5.35
C GLN A 20 -19.36 -19.11 5.43
N ALA A 21 -19.84 -18.76 4.24
CA ALA A 21 -20.17 -17.43 3.78
C ALA A 21 -21.62 -17.01 4.03
N GLU A 22 -21.81 -15.76 4.46
CA GLU A 22 -22.92 -14.87 4.09
C GLU A 22 -22.37 -13.42 4.06
N PRO A 23 -22.81 -12.57 3.12
CA PRO A 23 -22.20 -11.25 2.93
C PRO A 23 -22.62 -10.30 4.06
N PRO A 24 -21.68 -9.71 4.83
CA PRO A 24 -22.05 -8.74 5.83
C PRO A 24 -22.29 -7.39 5.17
N GLN A 25 -23.56 -6.96 5.11
CA GLN A 25 -23.89 -5.55 4.98
C GLN A 25 -23.25 -4.81 6.16
N THR A 26 -22.16 -4.09 5.90
CA THR A 26 -21.45 -3.30 6.89
C THR A 26 -21.25 -1.89 6.36
N SER A 27 -22.10 -1.02 6.89
CA SER A 27 -21.80 0.34 7.34
C SER A 27 -20.44 0.91 6.97
N ALA A 28 -20.46 1.86 6.03
CA ALA A 28 -19.64 3.06 5.94
C ALA A 28 -18.33 3.09 6.78
N LYS A 29 -17.25 2.55 6.20
CA LYS A 29 -15.98 3.26 6.04
C LYS A 29 -15.42 2.84 4.67
N GLN A 30 -15.58 3.69 3.67
CA GLN A 30 -14.80 3.56 2.44
C GLN A 30 -13.35 3.87 2.81
N ASP A 31 -12.61 2.84 3.19
CA ASP A 31 -11.21 2.79 2.77
C ASP A 31 -11.27 2.73 1.25
N GLN A 32 -11.14 3.89 0.59
CA GLN A 32 -10.85 3.92 -0.83
C GLN A 32 -9.44 3.33 -0.95
N GLU A 33 -9.34 2.00 -1.03
CA GLU A 33 -8.15 1.37 -1.58
C GLU A 33 -7.93 2.03 -2.95
N GLU A 34 -6.86 2.81 -3.07
CA GLU A 34 -6.50 3.45 -4.32
C GLU A 34 -6.47 2.39 -5.41
N GLU A 35 -7.17 2.64 -6.51
CA GLU A 35 -7.24 1.69 -7.62
C GLU A 35 -5.86 1.58 -8.28
N ILE A 36 -5.11 0.52 -7.97
CA ILE A 36 -3.76 0.30 -8.51
C ILE A 36 -3.86 -0.24 -9.94
N GLN A 37 -3.38 0.54 -10.91
CA GLN A 37 -3.30 0.12 -12.31
C GLN A 37 -1.89 -0.33 -12.70
N SER A 38 -1.78 -1.50 -13.37
CA SER A 38 -0.49 -1.97 -13.90
C SER A 38 -0.12 -1.28 -15.20
N LEU A 39 1.11 -0.76 -15.30
CA LEU A 39 1.67 -0.15 -16.51
C LEU A 39 2.74 -1.04 -17.15
N ARG A 40 2.59 -1.38 -18.43
CA ARG A 40 3.64 -2.04 -19.22
C ARG A 40 4.34 -1.02 -20.10
N LEU A 41 5.62 -0.76 -19.82
CA LEU A 41 6.43 0.23 -20.54
C LEU A 41 7.56 -0.43 -21.35
N ARG A 42 7.76 0.03 -22.59
CA ARG A 42 8.96 -0.29 -23.37
C ARG A 42 9.99 0.81 -23.16
N VAL A 43 11.17 0.45 -22.66
CA VAL A 43 12.27 1.39 -22.43
C VAL A 43 13.57 0.88 -23.05
N PRO A 44 14.46 1.77 -23.52
CA PRO A 44 15.80 1.35 -23.93
C PRO A 44 16.54 0.67 -22.78
N THR A 45 17.21 -0.45 -23.06
CA THR A 45 17.96 -1.21 -22.03
C THR A 45 18.99 -0.34 -21.34
N ALA A 46 19.69 0.53 -22.08
CA ALA A 46 20.68 1.44 -21.53
C ALA A 46 20.08 2.40 -20.47
N LEU A 47 18.82 2.84 -20.65
CA LEU A 47 18.14 3.67 -19.67
C LEU A 47 17.83 2.86 -18.40
N LEU A 48 17.32 1.64 -18.56
CA LEU A 48 17.02 0.76 -17.42
C LEU A 48 18.27 0.41 -16.62
N THR A 49 19.40 0.15 -17.29
CA THR A 49 20.70 -0.08 -16.63
C THR A 49 21.14 1.12 -15.79
N ARG A 50 20.91 2.34 -16.28
CA ARG A 50 21.21 3.56 -15.52
C ARG A 50 20.33 3.68 -14.28
N VAL A 51 19.03 3.40 -14.41
CA VAL A 51 18.10 3.37 -13.26
C VAL A 51 18.57 2.36 -12.21
N ASP A 52 18.93 1.15 -12.65
CA ASP A 52 19.38 0.09 -11.74
C ASP A 52 20.63 0.47 -10.96
N ALA A 53 21.62 1.08 -11.61
CA ALA A 53 22.83 1.55 -10.95
C ALA A 53 22.52 2.62 -9.88
N VAL A 54 21.61 3.54 -10.17
CA VAL A 54 21.20 4.58 -9.20
C VAL A 54 20.46 3.97 -8.01
N VAL A 55 19.54 3.04 -8.26
CA VAL A 55 18.78 2.35 -7.20
C VAL A 55 19.71 1.55 -6.29
N GLN A 56 20.69 0.84 -6.84
CA GLN A 56 21.64 0.02 -6.07
C GLN A 56 22.57 0.85 -5.17
N ASN A 57 22.90 2.07 -5.58
CA ASN A 57 23.80 2.96 -4.83
C ASN A 57 23.10 3.74 -3.70
N ARG A 58 21.79 3.57 -3.50
CA ARG A 58 21.09 4.28 -2.43
C ARG A 58 21.50 3.76 -1.05
N PRO A 59 21.66 4.65 -0.05
CA PRO A 59 21.95 4.26 1.33
C PRO A 59 20.89 3.34 1.94
N LEU A 60 19.62 3.57 1.58
CA LEU A 60 18.49 2.72 1.96
C LEU A 60 18.04 1.92 0.75
N LYS A 61 17.94 0.60 0.91
CA LYS A 61 17.45 -0.29 -0.14
C LYS A 61 16.01 0.06 -0.46
N THR A 62 15.76 0.42 -1.72
CA THR A 62 14.42 0.61 -2.25
C THR A 62 14.21 -0.26 -3.48
N SER A 63 12.95 -0.61 -3.75
CA SER A 63 12.62 -1.34 -4.96
C SER A 63 12.71 -0.40 -6.17
N ARG A 64 13.03 -0.95 -7.34
CA ARG A 64 12.98 -0.20 -8.61
C ARG A 64 11.62 0.45 -8.83
N HIS A 65 10.53 -0.27 -8.50
CA HIS A 65 9.17 0.23 -8.58
C HIS A 65 8.98 1.52 -7.77
N TYR A 66 9.31 1.47 -6.48
CA TYR A 66 9.19 2.62 -5.59
C TYR A 66 10.06 3.79 -6.06
N TRP A 67 11.29 3.53 -6.47
CA TRP A 67 12.18 4.57 -6.98
C TRP A 67 11.60 5.28 -8.21
N ILE A 68 10.98 4.52 -9.14
CA ILE A 68 10.34 5.10 -10.32
C ILE A 68 9.15 5.97 -9.93
N LEU A 69 8.32 5.52 -8.98
CA LEU A 69 7.19 6.32 -8.49
C LEU A 69 7.67 7.63 -7.84
N GLU A 70 8.68 7.56 -7.00
CA GLU A 70 9.29 8.74 -6.36
C GLU A 70 9.83 9.73 -7.40
N ALA A 71 10.50 9.22 -8.44
CA ALA A 71 11.00 10.05 -9.53
C ALA A 71 9.87 10.69 -10.36
N MET A 72 8.77 9.97 -10.60
CA MET A 72 7.58 10.51 -11.26
C MET A 72 6.94 11.63 -10.44
N LEU A 73 6.70 11.39 -9.14
CA LEU A 73 6.16 12.39 -8.23
C LEU A 73 7.05 13.64 -8.18
N SER A 74 8.36 13.46 -8.00
CA SER A 74 9.32 14.57 -7.97
C SER A 74 9.34 15.37 -9.28
N TYR A 75 9.08 14.72 -10.41
CA TYR A 75 9.01 15.40 -11.71
C TYR A 75 7.69 16.17 -11.84
N LEU A 76 6.56 15.55 -11.49
CA LEU A 76 5.24 16.19 -11.52
C LEU A 76 5.19 17.42 -10.60
N GLU A 77 5.71 17.31 -9.37
CA GLU A 77 5.76 18.43 -8.43
C GLU A 77 6.51 19.64 -9.00
N ARG A 78 7.57 19.42 -9.79
CA ARG A 78 8.34 20.51 -10.43
C ARG A 78 7.54 21.17 -11.54
N GLU A 79 6.95 20.36 -12.42
CA GLU A 79 6.12 20.84 -13.53
C GLU A 79 4.89 21.61 -13.02
N GLU A 80 4.23 21.10 -11.97
CA GLU A 80 3.07 21.74 -11.33
C GLU A 80 3.45 23.04 -10.61
N SER A 81 4.64 23.09 -10.01
CA SER A 81 5.17 24.30 -9.35
C SER A 81 5.68 25.35 -10.35
N GLY A 82 5.75 25.03 -11.64
CA GLY A 82 6.22 25.94 -12.70
C GLY A 82 7.71 26.31 -12.59
N LEU A 83 8.53 25.46 -11.97
CA LEU A 83 9.98 25.65 -11.77
C LEU A 83 10.81 24.92 -12.82
#